data_AF-E4YBB0-F1
#
_entry.id   AF-E4YBB0-F1
#
_cell.length_a   1.000
_cell.length_b   1.000
_cell.length_c   1.000
_cell.angle_alpha   90.00
_cell.angle_beta   90.00
_cell.angle_gamma   90.00
#
_symmetry.space_group_name_H-M   'P 1'
#
loop_
_entity.id
_entity.type
_entity.pdbx_description
1 polymer ?
#
loop_
_entity_poly.entity_id
_entity_poly.type
_entity_poly.pdbx_seq_one_letter_code
_entity_poly.pdbx_strand_id
1 'polypeptide(L)'
;MRIALSLGALARAEIGFFAPNSDRVDYKTAKTTCELYGAEMSYFDNQAEYDQFLKFIDTGNENLWIGVSRSNSQTGWSTVTTKEYKFQSWARGEPNNADGRENCVEYSAWHKDWNDQDCSDKNRFICRVKSMKASCIDFTRVSNLAVDWNTAKLKCKEAGGALAYFDNSLEYDQFSRQMGLGNSNEWLGVHRSSRDGWSTVEGKKNMFFQWMTAAGKRRLGYGGSDEPNNWGGKEDCVEYRGIHKKWNDSPCQNKNKFACRFDTCPQTHFGPILKKAISWTEAVKECSRENATVAYINNDEDLKNYKDAIGHTAFEEMVRPRVWLGRDNGNPQYNTRDLDCLKYEPHTGRIVKERCDQKMWFSCRKIKF
;
A
#
# COMPACT_ATOMS: atom_id res chain seq x y z
N MET A 1 14.01 -19.43 -33.99
CA MET A 1 13.28 -18.19 -34.34
C MET A 1 12.61 -17.70 -33.07
N ARG A 2 13.09 -16.56 -32.54
CA ARG A 2 12.67 -16.00 -31.25
C ARG A 2 11.32 -15.29 -31.42
N ILE A 3 10.37 -15.51 -30.51
CA ILE A 3 9.34 -14.51 -30.22
C ILE A 3 9.72 -13.91 -28.86
N ALA A 4 10.42 -12.78 -28.91
CA ALA A 4 10.54 -11.89 -27.78
C ALA A 4 9.21 -11.15 -27.66
N LEU A 5 8.48 -11.36 -26.57
CA LEU A 5 7.33 -10.51 -26.24
C LEU A 5 7.86 -9.12 -25.89
N SER A 6 7.43 -8.16 -26.71
CA SER A 6 7.83 -6.77 -26.69
C SER A 6 7.14 -5.97 -25.59
N LEU A 7 7.90 -5.03 -25.04
CA LEU A 7 7.49 -3.68 -24.64
C LEU A 7 6.39 -3.56 -23.57
N GLY A 8 6.86 -3.42 -22.33
CA GLY A 8 6.48 -2.28 -21.47
C GLY A 8 5.00 -1.97 -21.34
N ALA A 9 4.26 -2.83 -20.64
CA ALA A 9 3.19 -2.29 -19.81
C ALA A 9 3.87 -1.50 -18.69
N LEU A 10 3.86 -0.16 -18.79
CA LEU A 10 4.00 0.67 -17.59
C LEU A 10 2.95 0.12 -16.62
N ALA A 11 3.39 -0.49 -15.51
CA ALA A 11 2.49 -0.82 -14.41
C ALA A 11 1.81 0.50 -14.04
N ARG A 12 0.54 0.67 -14.42
CA ARG A 12 -0.23 1.82 -13.96
C ARG A 12 -0.27 1.71 -12.44
N ALA A 13 0.06 2.78 -11.74
CA ALA A 13 -0.15 2.83 -10.30
C ALA A 13 -1.65 2.67 -10.08
N GLU A 14 -2.05 1.47 -9.68
CA GLU A 14 -3.44 1.12 -9.48
C GLU A 14 -3.82 1.61 -8.07
N ILE A 15 -5.00 2.24 -7.90
CA ILE A 15 -5.40 2.88 -6.63
C ILE A 15 -6.19 1.89 -5.79
N GLY A 16 -5.84 1.75 -4.51
CA GLY A 16 -6.61 0.96 -3.55
C GLY A 16 -7.50 1.85 -2.68
N PHE A 17 -8.67 1.35 -2.29
CA PHE A 17 -9.58 2.00 -1.33
C PHE A 17 -9.83 1.08 -0.13
N PHE A 18 -9.98 1.66 1.07
CA PHE A 18 -10.39 0.93 2.28
C PHE A 18 -11.15 1.82 3.27
N ALA A 19 -12.03 1.23 4.07
CA ALA A 19 -12.70 1.88 5.19
C ALA A 19 -12.03 1.43 6.50
N PRO A 20 -11.40 2.33 7.27
CA PRO A 20 -10.72 1.94 8.52
C PRO A 20 -11.68 1.39 9.60
N ASN A 21 -12.89 1.94 9.66
CA ASN A 21 -13.98 1.56 10.57
C ASN A 21 -15.34 2.03 10.03
N SER A 22 -16.40 1.88 10.83
CA SER A 22 -17.76 2.37 10.55
C SER A 22 -18.11 3.67 11.29
N ASP A 23 -17.14 4.32 11.94
CA ASP A 23 -17.38 5.53 12.73
C ASP A 23 -17.77 6.72 11.86
N ARG A 24 -18.62 7.58 12.41
CA ARG A 24 -19.00 8.86 11.80
C ARG A 24 -18.24 9.99 12.45
N VAL A 25 -17.41 10.67 11.68
CA VAL A 25 -16.48 11.68 12.18
C VAL A 25 -16.52 12.93 11.32
N ASP A 26 -15.98 14.04 11.83
CA ASP A 26 -15.81 15.25 11.03
C ASP A 26 -14.71 15.08 9.98
N TYR A 27 -14.72 15.95 8.97
CA TYR A 27 -13.79 15.87 7.85
C TYR A 27 -12.32 15.88 8.30
N LYS A 28 -11.99 16.69 9.32
CA LYS A 28 -10.62 16.80 9.85
C LYS A 28 -10.17 15.49 10.50
N THR A 29 -11.06 14.87 11.28
CA THR A 29 -10.80 13.59 11.94
C THR A 29 -10.69 12.47 10.91
N ALA A 30 -11.55 12.44 9.89
CA ALA A 30 -11.47 11.50 8.77
C ALA A 30 -10.12 11.59 8.05
N LYS A 31 -9.72 12.81 7.67
CA LYS A 31 -8.42 13.08 7.04
C LYS A 31 -7.25 12.59 7.90
N THR A 32 -7.22 13.01 9.17
CA THR A 32 -6.15 12.63 10.11
C THR A 32 -6.11 11.13 10.34
N THR A 33 -7.27 10.46 10.35
CA THR A 33 -7.34 9.01 10.47
C THR A 33 -6.68 8.35 9.27
N CYS A 34 -7.02 8.71 8.03
CA CYS A 34 -6.33 8.14 6.87
C CYS A 34 -4.81 8.35 6.91
N GLU A 35 -4.35 9.53 7.36
CA GLU A 35 -2.92 9.81 7.55
C GLU A 35 -2.28 8.89 8.61
N LEU A 36 -2.95 8.63 9.74
CA LEU A 36 -2.49 7.68 10.76
C LEU A 36 -2.40 6.24 10.25
N TYR A 37 -3.23 5.89 9.27
CA TYR A 37 -3.18 4.62 8.54
C TYR A 37 -2.23 4.70 7.32
N GLY A 38 -1.31 5.67 7.26
CA GLY A 38 -0.31 5.78 6.17
C GLY A 38 -0.93 5.91 4.78
N ALA A 39 -2.13 6.47 4.71
CA ALA A 39 -2.95 6.60 3.51
C ALA A 39 -3.42 8.05 3.32
N GLU A 40 -4.06 8.31 2.18
CA GLU A 40 -4.70 9.59 1.88
C GLU A 40 -6.22 9.41 2.05
N MET A 41 -6.97 10.46 2.39
CA MET A 41 -8.44 10.37 2.24
C MET A 41 -8.80 10.29 0.74
N SER A 42 -9.85 9.57 0.39
CA SER A 42 -10.17 9.24 -1.02
C SER A 42 -10.44 10.48 -1.88
N TYR A 43 -9.67 10.67 -2.95
CA TYR A 43 -9.92 11.60 -4.05
C TYR A 43 -9.62 10.87 -5.36
N PHE A 44 -9.88 11.48 -6.51
CA PHE A 44 -9.81 10.79 -7.80
C PHE A 44 -9.18 11.70 -8.84
N ASP A 45 -8.16 11.21 -9.53
CA ASP A 45 -7.47 11.99 -10.56
C ASP A 45 -8.21 11.94 -11.90
N ASN A 46 -9.14 10.99 -12.07
CA ASN A 46 -9.92 10.77 -13.30
C ASN A 46 -11.17 9.90 -13.05
N GLN A 47 -12.02 9.79 -14.06
CA GLN A 47 -13.26 9.01 -14.02
C GLN A 47 -13.03 7.52 -13.71
N ALA A 48 -11.94 6.92 -14.21
CA ALA A 48 -11.71 5.48 -14.01
C ALA A 48 -11.44 5.14 -12.54
N GLU A 49 -10.72 6.01 -11.82
CA GLU A 49 -10.52 5.87 -10.36
C GLU A 49 -11.83 6.05 -9.60
N TYR A 50 -12.67 7.00 -10.03
CA TYR A 50 -13.97 7.20 -9.42
C TYR A 50 -14.92 6.02 -9.65
N ASP A 51 -14.96 5.45 -10.86
CA ASP A 51 -15.72 4.24 -11.17
C ASP A 51 -15.26 3.04 -10.33
N GLN A 52 -13.95 2.94 -10.04
CA GLN A 52 -13.41 1.91 -9.17
C GLN A 52 -13.88 2.10 -7.72
N PHE A 53 -13.89 3.35 -7.23
CA PHE A 53 -14.43 3.69 -5.93
C PHE A 53 -15.92 3.36 -5.81
N LEU A 54 -16.72 3.69 -6.84
CA LEU A 54 -18.15 3.37 -6.87
C LEU A 54 -18.42 1.86 -6.79
N LYS A 55 -17.55 1.02 -7.36
CA LYS A 55 -17.62 -0.44 -7.23
C LYS A 55 -17.21 -0.94 -5.85
N PHE A 56 -16.33 -0.21 -5.18
CA PHE A 56 -15.81 -0.57 -3.86
C PHE A 56 -16.82 -0.26 -2.74
N ILE A 57 -17.48 0.90 -2.82
CA ILE A 57 -18.38 1.36 -1.76
C ILE A 57 -19.70 0.58 -1.75
N ASP A 58 -20.18 0.26 -0.55
CA ASP A 58 -21.56 -0.17 -0.31
C ASP A 58 -22.15 0.71 0.78
N THR A 59 -22.59 1.90 0.37
CA THR A 59 -22.97 2.97 1.30
C THR A 59 -24.31 2.74 1.97
N GLY A 60 -25.15 1.85 1.45
CA GLY A 60 -26.57 1.85 1.81
C GLY A 60 -27.16 3.25 1.65
N ASN A 61 -27.51 3.88 2.77
CA ASN A 61 -28.04 5.25 2.84
C ASN A 61 -27.06 6.25 3.51
N GLU A 62 -25.78 5.91 3.65
CA GLU A 62 -24.80 6.72 4.40
C GLU A 62 -23.86 7.51 3.48
N ASN A 63 -23.58 8.76 3.82
CA ASN A 63 -22.64 9.59 3.08
C ASN A 63 -21.19 9.29 3.47
N LEU A 64 -20.27 9.56 2.54
CA LEU A 64 -18.84 9.33 2.72
C LEU A 64 -18.03 10.60 2.48
N TRP A 65 -17.16 10.98 3.41
CA TRP A 65 -16.17 12.02 3.15
C TRP A 65 -15.24 11.64 1.99
N ILE A 66 -15.10 12.57 1.06
CA ILE A 66 -14.11 12.56 -0.02
C ILE A 66 -13.01 13.54 0.39
N GLY A 67 -11.75 13.19 0.17
CA GLY A 67 -10.53 13.96 0.42
C GLY A 67 -10.38 15.23 -0.42
N VAL A 68 -11.47 15.97 -0.65
CA VAL A 68 -11.56 17.22 -1.39
C VAL A 68 -12.19 18.27 -0.47
N SER A 69 -11.55 19.44 -0.39
CA SER A 69 -12.03 20.58 0.39
C SER A 69 -11.54 21.90 -0.20
N ARG A 70 -12.13 23.00 0.24
CA ARG A 70 -11.70 24.37 -0.04
C ARG A 70 -11.61 25.17 1.25
N SER A 71 -10.91 26.30 1.23
CA SER A 71 -10.81 27.16 2.42
C SER A 71 -12.04 28.04 2.63
N ASN A 72 -12.69 28.44 1.53
CA ASN A 72 -13.94 29.17 1.49
C ASN A 72 -14.56 29.04 0.08
N SER A 73 -15.79 29.53 -0.09
CA SER A 73 -16.55 29.44 -1.35
C SER A 73 -15.94 30.17 -2.55
N GLN A 74 -14.98 31.08 -2.33
CA GLN A 74 -14.27 31.81 -3.39
C GLN A 74 -12.99 31.10 -3.84
N THR A 75 -12.54 30.09 -3.08
CA THR A 75 -11.36 29.29 -3.42
C THR A 75 -11.71 28.04 -4.21
N GLY A 76 -10.83 27.69 -5.15
CA GLY A 76 -10.92 26.44 -5.89
C GLY A 76 -10.78 25.22 -4.97
N TRP A 77 -11.30 24.08 -5.44
CA TRP A 77 -11.18 22.82 -4.73
C TRP A 77 -9.73 22.32 -4.70
N SER A 78 -9.36 21.73 -3.57
CA SER A 78 -8.06 21.11 -3.33
C SER A 78 -8.27 19.70 -2.79
N THR A 79 -7.35 18.80 -3.05
CA THR A 79 -7.34 17.48 -2.41
C THR A 79 -6.51 17.51 -1.15
N VAL A 80 -6.50 16.42 -0.40
CA VAL A 80 -5.57 16.21 0.72
C VAL A 80 -4.08 16.26 0.32
N THR A 81 -3.74 16.21 -0.99
CA THR A 81 -2.35 16.25 -1.49
C THR A 81 -2.04 17.38 -2.46
N THR A 82 -3.02 17.89 -3.20
CA THR A 82 -2.80 18.86 -4.30
C THR A 82 -3.70 20.08 -4.14
N LYS A 83 -3.11 21.27 -4.25
CA LYS A 83 -3.85 22.55 -4.12
C LYS A 83 -4.74 22.86 -5.33
N GLU A 84 -4.37 22.40 -6.52
CA GLU A 84 -5.13 22.63 -7.76
C GLU A 84 -5.80 21.33 -8.21
N TYR A 85 -7.08 21.15 -7.89
CA TYR A 85 -7.82 19.93 -8.23
C TYR A 85 -8.78 20.13 -9.40
N LYS A 86 -8.75 19.19 -10.36
CA LYS A 86 -9.45 19.34 -11.65
C LYS A 86 -10.60 18.37 -11.86
N PHE A 87 -10.50 17.13 -11.38
CA PHE A 87 -11.56 16.15 -11.53
C PHE A 87 -12.68 16.45 -10.53
N GLN A 88 -13.93 16.51 -11.00
CA GLN A 88 -15.10 16.82 -10.19
C GLN A 88 -16.28 16.01 -10.73
N SER A 89 -17.10 15.46 -9.83
CA SER A 89 -18.30 14.69 -10.17
C SER A 89 -19.46 15.19 -9.31
N TRP A 90 -19.95 16.39 -9.59
CA TRP A 90 -21.02 16.97 -8.76
C TRP A 90 -22.37 16.37 -9.10
N ALA A 91 -23.15 16.10 -8.07
CA ALA A 91 -24.57 15.82 -8.23
C ALA A 91 -25.29 17.00 -8.89
N ARG A 92 -26.44 16.72 -9.50
CA ARG A 92 -27.27 17.77 -10.08
C ARG A 92 -27.71 18.76 -9.00
N GLY A 93 -27.30 20.03 -9.15
CA GLY A 93 -27.59 21.10 -8.20
C GLY A 93 -26.40 21.48 -7.32
N GLU A 94 -25.33 20.68 -7.35
CA GLU A 94 -24.12 20.87 -6.56
C GLU A 94 -22.95 21.44 -7.40
N PRO A 95 -21.96 22.09 -6.76
CA PRO A 95 -21.94 22.47 -5.35
C PRO A 95 -22.83 23.69 -5.07
N ASN A 96 -23.63 23.64 -4.01
CA ASN A 96 -24.65 24.65 -3.69
C ASN A 96 -24.22 25.63 -2.57
N ASN A 97 -23.21 25.26 -1.77
CA ASN A 97 -22.70 26.05 -0.65
C ASN A 97 -23.80 26.49 0.34
N ALA A 98 -24.62 25.54 0.80
CA ALA A 98 -25.72 25.76 1.71
C ALA A 98 -25.26 26.53 2.96
N ASP A 99 -26.09 27.51 3.36
CA ASP A 99 -25.83 28.41 4.49
C ASP A 99 -24.45 29.10 4.49
N GLY A 100 -23.75 29.11 3.35
CA GLY A 100 -22.42 29.68 3.20
C GLY A 100 -21.29 28.90 3.87
N ARG A 101 -21.51 27.64 4.27
CA ARG A 101 -20.60 26.90 5.19
C ARG A 101 -20.05 25.59 4.62
N GLU A 102 -20.47 25.17 3.44
CA GLU A 102 -20.08 23.89 2.85
C GLU A 102 -18.73 23.99 2.13
N ASN A 103 -17.68 23.51 2.79
CA ASN A 103 -16.30 23.64 2.31
C ASN A 103 -15.58 22.29 2.19
N CYS A 104 -16.28 21.19 2.47
CA CYS A 104 -15.78 19.83 2.35
C CYS A 104 -16.67 19.05 1.40
N VAL A 105 -16.16 17.98 0.80
CA VAL A 105 -16.91 17.20 -0.18
C VAL A 105 -17.25 15.83 0.38
N GLU A 106 -18.48 15.41 0.19
CA GLU A 106 -18.95 14.05 0.46
C GLU A 106 -19.45 13.38 -0.82
N TYR A 107 -19.42 12.05 -0.87
CA TYR A 107 -20.31 11.27 -1.72
C TYR A 107 -21.66 11.17 -1.02
N SER A 108 -22.71 11.67 -1.65
CA SER A 108 -24.08 11.58 -1.14
C SER A 108 -24.74 10.28 -1.58
N ALA A 109 -25.15 9.45 -0.61
CA ALA A 109 -25.86 8.22 -0.90
C ALA A 109 -27.23 8.46 -1.53
N TRP A 110 -27.83 9.63 -1.27
CA TRP A 110 -29.11 10.04 -1.82
C TRP A 110 -28.96 10.53 -3.27
N HIS A 111 -28.05 11.47 -3.51
CA HIS A 111 -27.84 12.05 -4.84
C HIS A 111 -27.04 11.13 -5.78
N LYS A 112 -26.39 10.10 -5.24
CA LYS A 112 -25.52 9.14 -5.97
C LYS A 112 -24.31 9.80 -6.63
N ASP A 113 -23.89 10.95 -6.14
CA ASP A 113 -22.69 11.66 -6.59
C ASP A 113 -22.22 12.69 -5.54
N TRP A 114 -21.30 13.59 -5.88
CA TRP A 114 -20.70 14.48 -4.89
C TRP A 114 -21.65 15.61 -4.45
N ASN A 115 -21.52 15.97 -3.18
CA ASN A 115 -22.18 17.09 -2.53
C ASN A 115 -21.13 17.90 -1.76
N ASP A 116 -21.18 19.24 -1.77
CA ASP A 116 -20.44 20.01 -0.77
C ASP A 116 -21.21 19.99 0.55
N GLN A 117 -20.49 19.91 1.67
CA GLN A 117 -21.07 19.76 2.99
C GLN A 117 -20.25 20.53 4.04
N ASP A 118 -20.91 20.90 5.14
CA ASP A 118 -20.27 21.49 6.31
C ASP A 118 -19.24 20.50 6.87
N CYS A 119 -17.99 20.94 6.93
CA CYS A 119 -16.86 20.11 7.36
C CYS A 119 -17.01 19.54 8.79
N SER A 120 -17.91 20.10 9.61
CA SER A 120 -18.16 19.68 10.99
C SER A 120 -19.16 18.51 11.10
N ASP A 121 -19.87 18.19 10.02
CA ASP A 121 -20.81 17.07 9.97
C ASP A 121 -20.13 15.72 10.19
N LYS A 122 -20.90 14.73 10.61
CA LYS A 122 -20.38 13.41 10.98
C LYS A 122 -20.73 12.38 9.92
N ASN A 123 -19.79 12.13 9.02
CA ASN A 123 -19.90 11.13 7.96
C ASN A 123 -18.88 10.01 8.14
N ARG A 124 -19.15 8.87 7.49
CA ARG A 124 -18.15 7.83 7.29
C ARG A 124 -17.11 8.31 6.27
N PHE A 125 -16.00 7.60 6.12
CA PHE A 125 -14.93 8.02 5.22
C PHE A 125 -14.15 6.84 4.67
N ILE A 126 -13.58 7.02 3.49
CA ILE A 126 -12.78 6.02 2.79
C ILE A 126 -11.38 6.59 2.55
N CYS A 127 -10.36 5.79 2.85
CA CYS A 127 -8.97 6.11 2.55
C CYS A 127 -8.57 5.51 1.20
N ARG A 128 -7.64 6.18 0.50
CA ARG A 128 -6.97 5.72 -0.72
C ARG A 128 -5.48 5.52 -0.50
N VAL A 129 -4.90 4.59 -1.25
CA VAL A 129 -3.44 4.38 -1.32
C VAL A 129 -3.00 4.33 -2.78
N LYS A 130 -1.90 5.02 -3.10
CA LYS A 130 -1.25 4.91 -4.40
C LYS A 130 -0.33 3.69 -4.41
N SER A 131 -0.42 2.92 -5.50
CA SER A 131 0.43 1.78 -5.86
C SER A 131 -0.11 0.42 -5.45
N MET A 132 -0.70 -0.25 -6.44
CA MET A 132 -0.56 -1.68 -6.57
C MET A 132 0.80 -1.97 -7.21
N LYS A 133 1.75 -2.46 -6.40
CA LYS A 133 2.83 -3.28 -6.96
C LYS A 133 2.16 -4.50 -7.59
N ALA A 134 2.69 -4.98 -8.73
CA ALA A 134 2.42 -6.35 -9.13
C ALA A 134 2.76 -7.23 -7.93
N SER A 135 1.75 -7.82 -7.31
CA SER A 135 1.93 -8.53 -6.06
C SER A 135 2.62 -9.85 -6.39
N CYS A 136 3.90 -9.91 -6.04
CA CYS A 136 4.69 -11.13 -5.98
C CYS A 136 4.46 -11.80 -4.62
N ILE A 137 3.21 -11.81 -4.17
CA ILE A 137 2.81 -12.47 -2.93
C ILE A 137 2.14 -13.77 -3.32
N ASP A 138 2.49 -14.84 -2.62
CA ASP A 138 1.77 -16.11 -2.70
C ASP A 138 1.02 -16.38 -1.41
N PHE A 139 -0.15 -17.03 -1.53
CA PHE A 139 -0.90 -17.52 -0.39
C PHE A 139 -0.96 -19.05 -0.45
N THR A 140 -0.50 -19.69 0.62
CA THR A 140 -0.46 -21.15 0.70
C THR A 140 -0.97 -21.63 2.05
N ARG A 141 -1.79 -22.69 2.03
CA ARG A 141 -2.19 -23.40 3.26
C ARG A 141 -1.08 -24.32 3.70
N VAL A 142 -0.39 -23.95 4.78
CA VAL A 142 0.65 -24.79 5.39
C VAL A 142 0.08 -25.89 6.29
N SER A 143 -1.22 -25.87 6.56
CA SER A 143 -1.92 -26.84 7.41
C SER A 143 -3.41 -26.86 7.08
N ASN A 144 -4.03 -28.05 7.13
CA ASN A 144 -5.48 -28.22 6.94
C ASN A 144 -6.27 -28.19 8.26
N LEU A 145 -5.59 -28.17 9.41
CA LEU A 145 -6.21 -28.13 10.73
C LEU A 145 -6.80 -26.75 11.03
N ALA A 146 -8.01 -26.73 11.58
CA ALA A 146 -8.58 -25.52 12.17
C ALA A 146 -7.96 -25.28 13.56
N VAL A 147 -7.38 -24.11 13.77
CA VAL A 147 -6.63 -23.74 14.99
C VAL A 147 -7.02 -22.34 15.45
N ASP A 148 -6.59 -21.93 16.64
CA ASP A 148 -6.77 -20.54 17.10
C ASP A 148 -5.83 -19.59 16.37
N TRP A 149 -6.14 -18.29 16.44
CA TRP A 149 -5.44 -17.28 15.68
C TRP A 149 -3.95 -17.20 16.02
N ASN A 150 -3.60 -17.34 17.30
CA ASN A 150 -2.20 -17.34 17.76
C ASN A 150 -1.43 -18.55 17.23
N THR A 151 -2.05 -19.72 17.23
CA THR A 151 -1.46 -20.95 16.65
C THR A 151 -1.29 -20.80 15.14
N ALA A 152 -2.28 -20.25 14.42
CA ALA A 152 -2.18 -19.99 12.98
C ALA A 152 -1.03 -19.02 12.66
N LYS A 153 -0.92 -17.92 13.42
CA LYS A 153 0.18 -16.95 13.34
C LYS A 153 1.53 -17.63 13.51
N LEU A 154 1.68 -18.47 14.53
CA LEU A 154 2.93 -19.17 14.81
C LEU A 154 3.29 -20.13 13.67
N LYS A 155 2.33 -20.94 13.19
CA LYS A 155 2.56 -21.88 12.09
C LYS A 155 2.98 -21.20 10.79
N CYS A 156 2.41 -20.05 10.46
CA CYS A 156 2.86 -19.29 9.29
C CYS A 156 4.27 -18.73 9.48
N LYS A 157 4.59 -18.22 10.68
CA LYS A 157 5.93 -17.76 11.01
C LYS A 157 6.97 -18.88 10.90
N GLU A 158 6.65 -20.07 11.41
CA GLU A 158 7.51 -21.27 11.30
C GLU A 158 7.73 -21.72 9.86
N ALA A 159 6.73 -21.53 9.00
CA ALA A 159 6.84 -21.81 7.57
C ALA A 159 7.65 -20.75 6.79
N GLY A 160 8.11 -19.67 7.44
CA GLY A 160 8.83 -18.58 6.79
C GLY A 160 7.93 -17.52 6.15
N GLY A 161 6.64 -17.49 6.51
CA GLY A 161 5.68 -16.49 6.03
C GLY A 161 4.96 -15.78 7.18
N ALA A 162 3.91 -15.05 6.83
CA ALA A 162 3.02 -14.40 7.76
C ALA A 162 1.61 -14.98 7.65
N LEU A 163 0.78 -14.89 8.70
CA LEU A 163 -0.65 -15.20 8.54
C LEU A 163 -1.27 -14.25 7.52
N ALA A 164 -2.15 -14.75 6.65
CA ALA A 164 -2.60 -14.00 5.46
C ALA A 164 -3.19 -12.63 5.79
N TYR A 165 -2.51 -11.57 5.37
CA TYR A 165 -3.04 -10.21 5.35
C TYR A 165 -2.85 -9.64 3.93
N PHE A 166 -3.48 -8.50 3.64
CA PHE A 166 -3.49 -7.93 2.29
C PHE A 166 -3.12 -6.46 2.33
N ASP A 167 -2.23 -6.07 1.43
CA ASP A 167 -1.83 -4.68 1.23
C ASP A 167 -2.77 -3.94 0.29
N ASN A 168 -3.51 -4.68 -0.54
CA ASN A 168 -4.40 -4.12 -1.56
C ASN A 168 -5.50 -5.11 -1.95
N SER A 169 -6.45 -4.64 -2.76
CA SER A 169 -7.58 -5.43 -3.24
C SER A 169 -7.17 -6.56 -4.21
N LEU A 170 -6.07 -6.42 -4.97
CA LEU A 170 -5.63 -7.50 -5.87
C LEU A 170 -5.15 -8.71 -5.08
N GLU A 171 -4.39 -8.50 -4.00
CA GLU A 171 -3.98 -9.57 -3.09
C GLU A 171 -5.18 -10.24 -2.44
N TYR A 172 -6.17 -9.44 -2.04
CA TYR A 172 -7.42 -9.95 -1.48
C TYR A 172 -8.20 -10.82 -2.48
N ASP A 173 -8.33 -10.35 -3.72
CA ASP A 173 -9.00 -11.09 -4.80
C ASP A 173 -8.20 -12.32 -5.23
N GLN A 174 -6.87 -12.25 -5.22
CA GLN A 174 -5.99 -13.39 -5.45
C GLN A 174 -6.18 -14.45 -4.38
N PHE A 175 -6.13 -14.08 -3.10
CA PHE A 175 -6.35 -14.98 -1.98
C PHE A 175 -7.69 -15.70 -2.08
N SER A 176 -8.77 -14.95 -2.35
CA SER A 176 -10.12 -15.52 -2.51
C SER A 176 -10.16 -16.58 -3.62
N ARG A 177 -9.48 -16.34 -4.74
CA ARG A 177 -9.38 -17.28 -5.87
C ARG A 177 -8.51 -18.49 -5.55
N GLN A 178 -7.28 -18.28 -5.08
CA GLN A 178 -6.30 -19.33 -4.79
C GLN A 178 -6.81 -20.29 -3.72
N MET A 179 -7.42 -19.76 -2.66
CA MET A 179 -7.85 -20.58 -1.54
C MET A 179 -9.12 -21.38 -1.84
N GLY A 180 -9.85 -21.10 -2.91
CA GLY A 180 -11.04 -21.88 -3.29
C GLY A 180 -12.04 -22.01 -2.15
N LEU A 181 -12.26 -20.91 -1.40
CA LEU A 181 -12.78 -20.95 -0.03
C LEU A 181 -14.20 -21.49 0.10
N GLY A 182 -14.99 -21.52 -0.98
CA GLY A 182 -16.41 -21.88 -0.91
C GLY A 182 -17.09 -21.10 0.22
N ASN A 183 -17.66 -21.84 1.18
CA ASN A 183 -18.31 -21.29 2.37
C ASN A 183 -17.44 -21.33 3.65
N SER A 184 -16.16 -21.71 3.54
CA SER A 184 -15.27 -21.86 4.70
C SER A 184 -14.70 -20.53 5.18
N ASN A 185 -14.51 -20.41 6.49
CA ASN A 185 -13.86 -19.26 7.10
C ASN A 185 -12.37 -19.51 7.27
N GLU A 186 -11.58 -18.43 7.16
CA GLU A 186 -10.15 -18.48 7.43
C GLU A 186 -9.66 -17.34 8.29
N TRP A 187 -8.67 -17.62 9.14
CA TRP A 187 -7.98 -16.57 9.85
C TRP A 187 -7.21 -15.67 8.90
N LEU A 188 -7.36 -14.36 9.12
CA LEU A 188 -6.52 -13.35 8.53
C LEU A 188 -5.51 -12.88 9.56
N GLY A 189 -4.32 -12.52 9.11
CA GLY A 189 -3.21 -12.02 9.90
C GLY A 189 -3.41 -10.60 10.37
N VAL A 190 -4.60 -10.25 10.84
CA VAL A 190 -5.00 -8.95 11.35
C VAL A 190 -5.60 -9.12 12.74
N HIS A 191 -5.18 -8.27 13.67
CA HIS A 191 -5.67 -8.26 15.05
C HIS A 191 -5.78 -6.83 15.57
N ARG A 192 -6.57 -6.65 16.64
CA ARG A 192 -6.75 -5.38 17.32
C ARG A 192 -5.97 -5.35 18.63
N SER A 193 -5.46 -4.19 18.97
CA SER A 193 -5.00 -3.83 20.31
C SER A 193 -5.74 -2.58 20.78
N SER A 194 -6.03 -2.50 22.08
CA SER A 194 -6.67 -1.32 22.69
C SER A 194 -5.86 -0.04 22.52
N ARG A 195 -4.53 -0.15 22.37
CA ARG A 195 -3.63 1.00 22.16
C ARG A 195 -3.49 1.39 20.70
N ASP A 196 -3.44 0.40 19.82
CA ASP A 196 -2.90 0.57 18.47
C ASP A 196 -3.92 0.41 17.35
N GLY A 197 -5.16 0.05 17.68
CA GLY A 197 -6.19 -0.27 16.69
C GLY A 197 -5.87 -1.58 15.98
N TRP A 198 -6.30 -1.69 14.71
CA TRP A 198 -6.05 -2.86 13.88
C TRP A 198 -4.63 -2.83 13.28
N SER A 199 -3.89 -3.93 13.43
CA SER A 199 -2.55 -4.13 12.85
C SER A 199 -2.42 -5.53 12.24
N THR A 200 -1.56 -5.68 11.24
CA THR A 200 -1.19 -7.03 10.75
C THR A 200 -0.35 -7.77 11.79
N VAL A 201 -0.14 -9.08 11.58
CA VAL A 201 0.81 -9.90 12.37
C VAL A 201 2.25 -9.37 12.34
N GLU A 202 2.57 -8.49 11.39
CA GLU A 202 3.85 -7.80 11.24
C GLU A 202 3.83 -6.35 11.76
N GLY A 203 2.71 -5.91 12.35
CA GLY A 203 2.58 -4.57 12.93
C GLY A 203 2.25 -3.48 11.92
N LYS A 204 1.99 -3.83 10.65
CA LYS A 204 1.58 -2.86 9.63
C LYS A 204 0.19 -2.34 9.95
N LYS A 205 -0.03 -1.02 9.82
CA LYS A 205 -1.35 -0.38 10.02
C LYS A 205 -2.02 -0.01 8.70
N ASN A 206 -1.24 0.31 7.67
CA ASN A 206 -1.71 0.63 6.32
C ASN A 206 -2.01 -0.63 5.49
N MET A 207 -3.06 -1.35 5.83
CA MET A 207 -3.49 -2.56 5.11
C MET A 207 -4.86 -2.38 4.47
N PHE A 208 -5.17 -3.24 3.51
CA PHE A 208 -6.48 -3.32 2.90
C PHE A 208 -7.49 -3.91 3.90
N PHE A 209 -8.67 -3.30 4.02
CA PHE A 209 -9.77 -3.80 4.85
C PHE A 209 -11.02 -4.03 3.99
N GLN A 210 -11.75 -5.10 4.29
CA GLN A 210 -12.97 -5.43 3.56
C GLN A 210 -14.07 -5.97 4.49
N TRP A 211 -14.45 -5.16 5.47
CA TRP A 211 -15.48 -5.48 6.47
C TRP A 211 -16.85 -5.75 5.85
N MET A 212 -17.62 -6.61 6.52
CA MET A 212 -19.00 -6.91 6.14
C MET A 212 -19.95 -5.82 6.68
N THR A 213 -20.79 -5.25 5.81
CA THR A 213 -21.78 -4.24 6.22
C THR A 213 -23.14 -4.89 6.55
N ALA A 214 -23.95 -4.22 7.37
CA ALA A 214 -25.33 -4.57 7.65
C ALA A 214 -26.17 -4.63 6.35
N ALA A 215 -25.93 -3.70 5.42
CA ALA A 215 -26.55 -3.72 4.10
C ALA A 215 -26.16 -4.97 3.31
N GLY A 216 -24.88 -5.33 3.30
CA GLY A 216 -24.37 -6.56 2.70
C GLY A 216 -24.99 -7.82 3.33
N LYS A 217 -25.15 -7.86 4.65
CA LYS A 217 -25.77 -8.99 5.37
C LYS A 217 -27.22 -9.17 4.94
N ARG A 218 -27.98 -8.07 4.89
CA ARG A 218 -29.39 -8.07 4.47
C ARG A 218 -29.60 -8.58 3.05
N ARG A 219 -28.75 -8.17 2.10
CA ARG A 219 -28.80 -8.65 0.71
C ARG A 219 -28.62 -10.16 0.59
N LEU A 220 -27.93 -10.77 1.55
CA LEU A 220 -27.69 -12.22 1.61
C LEU A 220 -28.71 -12.95 2.51
N GLY A 221 -29.73 -12.26 3.03
CA GLY A 221 -30.76 -12.85 3.88
C GLY A 221 -30.37 -12.96 5.36
N TYR A 222 -29.31 -12.28 5.81
CA TYR A 222 -28.85 -12.29 7.19
C TYR A 222 -29.13 -10.95 7.89
N GLY A 223 -29.50 -10.99 9.17
CA GLY A 223 -29.60 -9.81 10.04
C GLY A 223 -28.26 -9.49 10.73
N GLY A 224 -28.08 -8.25 11.18
CA GLY A 224 -26.91 -7.84 11.97
C GLY A 224 -26.48 -6.39 11.76
N SER A 225 -25.51 -5.94 12.56
CA SER A 225 -24.82 -4.64 12.43
C SER A 225 -23.62 -4.72 11.47
N ASP A 226 -23.00 -3.59 11.18
CA ASP A 226 -21.72 -3.52 10.45
C ASP A 226 -20.58 -4.17 11.25
N GLU A 227 -19.63 -4.76 10.55
CA GLU A 227 -18.33 -5.16 11.10
C GLU A 227 -17.30 -4.02 10.98
N PRO A 228 -16.27 -3.99 11.85
CA PRO A 228 -16.11 -4.84 13.03
C PRO A 228 -17.07 -4.42 14.16
N ASN A 229 -17.75 -5.38 14.77
CA ASN A 229 -18.82 -5.09 15.74
C ASN A 229 -18.40 -5.34 17.21
N ASN A 230 -17.25 -5.97 17.43
CA ASN A 230 -16.72 -6.32 18.74
C ASN A 230 -17.72 -7.08 19.65
N TRP A 231 -18.39 -8.11 19.14
CA TRP A 231 -19.46 -8.80 19.83
C TRP A 231 -18.99 -9.38 21.18
N GLY A 232 -19.60 -8.92 22.27
CA GLY A 232 -19.23 -9.34 23.62
C GLY A 232 -17.85 -8.88 24.07
N GLY A 233 -17.26 -7.87 23.41
CA GLY A 233 -16.04 -7.18 23.84
C GLY A 233 -14.75 -8.00 23.72
N LYS A 234 -14.75 -9.06 22.91
CA LYS A 234 -13.66 -10.05 22.86
C LYS A 234 -13.23 -10.42 21.44
N GLU A 235 -13.63 -9.64 20.45
CA GLU A 235 -13.36 -9.93 19.02
C GLU A 235 -12.17 -9.11 18.53
N ASP A 236 -10.98 -9.53 18.93
CA ASP A 236 -9.73 -8.84 18.59
C ASP A 236 -8.98 -9.48 17.41
N CYS A 237 -9.54 -10.50 16.75
CA CYS A 237 -8.93 -11.18 15.61
C CYS A 237 -9.86 -11.18 14.41
N VAL A 238 -9.30 -11.22 13.20
CA VAL A 238 -10.10 -11.11 11.97
C VAL A 238 -10.14 -12.44 11.23
N GLU A 239 -11.33 -12.82 10.79
CA GLU A 239 -11.54 -13.91 9.85
C GLU A 239 -12.11 -13.42 8.51
N TYR A 240 -11.69 -14.08 7.43
CA TYR A 240 -12.36 -14.05 6.15
C TYR A 240 -13.59 -14.95 6.21
N ARG A 241 -14.77 -14.43 5.92
CA ARG A 241 -16.00 -15.21 5.78
C ARG A 241 -16.20 -15.65 4.34
N GLY A 242 -16.00 -16.93 4.05
CA GLY A 242 -16.16 -17.54 2.71
C GLY A 242 -17.46 -17.17 2.02
N ILE A 243 -18.57 -17.34 2.75
CA ILE A 243 -19.93 -17.06 2.27
C ILE A 243 -20.17 -15.61 1.84
N HIS A 244 -19.45 -14.66 2.44
CA HIS A 244 -19.64 -13.23 2.18
C HIS A 244 -18.54 -12.64 1.31
N LYS A 245 -17.38 -13.30 1.26
CA LYS A 245 -16.13 -12.72 0.75
C LYS A 245 -15.87 -11.34 1.38
N LYS A 246 -16.04 -11.28 2.70
CA LYS A 246 -15.88 -10.09 3.55
C LYS A 246 -15.29 -10.50 4.89
N TRP A 247 -14.80 -9.53 5.64
CA TRP A 247 -14.14 -9.72 6.93
C TRP A 247 -15.14 -9.65 8.07
N ASN A 248 -14.83 -10.38 9.13
CA ASN A 248 -15.55 -10.41 10.40
C ASN A 248 -14.52 -10.38 11.53
N ASP A 249 -14.70 -9.54 12.54
CA ASP A 249 -13.94 -9.72 13.78
C ASP A 249 -14.54 -10.88 14.58
N SER A 250 -13.69 -11.63 15.26
CA SER A 250 -14.03 -12.86 15.96
C SER A 250 -13.12 -13.04 17.18
N PRO A 251 -13.57 -13.74 18.22
CA PRO A 251 -12.72 -14.11 19.33
C PRO A 251 -11.53 -14.93 18.84
N CYS A 252 -10.32 -14.54 19.24
CA CYS A 252 -9.08 -15.14 18.79
C CYS A 252 -8.95 -16.64 19.13
N GLN A 253 -9.71 -17.12 20.12
CA GLN A 253 -9.73 -18.51 20.59
C GLN A 253 -10.58 -19.44 19.72
N ASN A 254 -11.40 -18.89 18.81
CA ASN A 254 -12.16 -19.68 17.85
C ASN A 254 -11.23 -20.53 16.98
N LYS A 255 -11.74 -21.60 16.37
CA LYS A 255 -10.93 -22.50 15.54
C LYS A 255 -11.32 -22.31 14.08
N ASN A 256 -10.42 -21.74 13.29
CA ASN A 256 -10.59 -21.56 11.84
C ASN A 256 -9.41 -22.15 11.08
N LYS A 257 -9.65 -22.48 9.80
CA LYS A 257 -8.57 -22.76 8.86
C LYS A 257 -7.76 -21.48 8.61
N PHE A 258 -6.61 -21.59 7.96
CA PHE A 258 -5.76 -20.45 7.67
C PHE A 258 -4.85 -20.72 6.48
N ALA A 259 -4.45 -19.65 5.81
CA ALA A 259 -3.36 -19.66 4.87
C ALA A 259 -2.29 -18.64 5.27
N CYS A 260 -1.08 -18.86 4.77
CA CYS A 260 0.05 -18.00 5.01
C CYS A 260 0.34 -17.17 3.77
N ARG A 261 0.66 -15.90 3.99
CA ARG A 261 1.24 -14.95 3.05
C ARG A 261 2.75 -15.19 2.97
N PHE A 262 3.27 -15.34 1.76
CA PHE A 262 4.71 -15.40 1.48
C PHE A 262 5.08 -14.23 0.59
N ASP A 263 6.04 -13.42 1.03
CA ASP A 263 6.64 -12.41 0.18
C ASP A 263 7.64 -13.09 -0.77
N THR A 264 7.20 -13.31 -2.00
CA THR A 264 8.06 -13.84 -3.09
C THR A 264 8.59 -12.71 -3.97
N CYS A 265 8.47 -11.46 -3.50
CA CYS A 265 9.02 -10.35 -4.24
C CYS A 265 10.53 -10.45 -4.32
N PRO A 266 11.12 -10.22 -5.51
CA PRO A 266 12.55 -10.30 -5.66
C PRO A 266 13.21 -9.28 -4.71
N GLN A 267 13.91 -9.78 -3.71
CA GLN A 267 14.59 -8.95 -2.72
C GLN A 267 15.90 -8.48 -3.31
N THR A 268 16.05 -7.15 -3.39
CA THR A 268 17.31 -6.51 -3.78
C THR A 268 18.25 -6.48 -2.59
N HIS A 269 19.35 -7.23 -2.69
CA HIS A 269 20.40 -7.22 -1.70
C HIS A 269 21.58 -6.39 -2.19
N PHE A 270 21.90 -5.34 -1.42
CA PHE A 270 23.11 -4.56 -1.60
C PHE A 270 24.23 -5.14 -0.73
N GLY A 271 25.41 -5.32 -1.33
CA GLY A 271 26.62 -5.66 -0.59
C GLY A 271 27.23 -4.43 0.10
N PRO A 272 28.19 -4.64 1.02
CA PRO A 272 28.94 -3.54 1.62
C PRO A 272 29.73 -2.77 0.55
N ILE A 273 30.21 -1.57 0.91
CA ILE A 273 31.17 -0.86 0.06
C ILE A 273 32.49 -1.64 0.05
N LEU A 274 32.87 -2.12 -1.14
CA LEU A 274 34.17 -2.72 -1.39
C LEU A 274 35.19 -1.58 -1.49
N LYS A 275 36.04 -1.43 -0.48
CA LYS A 275 37.10 -0.40 -0.36
C LYS A 275 38.28 -0.62 -1.34
N LYS A 276 37.98 -1.01 -2.59
CA LYS A 276 38.93 -1.30 -3.68
C LYS A 276 38.70 -0.27 -4.79
N ALA A 277 39.63 0.67 -4.93
CA ALA A 277 39.51 1.76 -5.90
C ALA A 277 39.85 1.29 -7.32
N ILE A 278 38.82 1.08 -8.14
CA ILE A 278 38.94 0.54 -9.51
C ILE A 278 38.09 1.33 -10.51
N SER A 279 38.40 1.17 -11.80
CA SER A 279 37.59 1.76 -12.87
C SER A 279 36.19 1.16 -12.91
N TRP A 280 35.26 1.85 -13.56
CA TRP A 280 33.89 1.36 -13.74
C TRP A 280 33.85 -0.04 -14.36
N THR A 281 34.60 -0.24 -15.44
CA THR A 281 34.63 -1.52 -16.17
C THR A 281 35.16 -2.66 -15.30
N GLU A 282 36.11 -2.39 -14.42
CA GLU A 282 36.62 -3.37 -13.46
C GLU A 282 35.60 -3.69 -12.37
N ALA A 283 34.85 -2.69 -11.89
CA ALA A 283 33.76 -2.88 -10.92
C ALA A 283 32.62 -3.73 -11.49
N VAL A 284 32.22 -3.46 -12.74
CA VAL A 284 31.23 -4.30 -13.46
C VAL A 284 31.71 -5.74 -13.55
N LYS A 285 32.97 -5.96 -13.93
CA LYS A 285 33.55 -7.31 -14.00
C LYS A 285 33.59 -7.99 -12.63
N GLU A 286 33.95 -7.27 -11.57
CA GLU A 286 34.02 -7.85 -10.22
C GLU A 286 32.64 -8.27 -9.71
N CYS A 287 31.63 -7.40 -9.80
CA CYS A 287 30.28 -7.77 -9.40
C CYS A 287 29.73 -8.94 -10.24
N SER A 288 30.03 -8.96 -11.54
CA SER A 288 29.58 -10.03 -12.43
C SER A 288 30.12 -11.41 -12.03
N ARG A 289 31.32 -11.49 -11.43
CA ARG A 289 31.90 -12.77 -10.94
C ARG A 289 31.04 -13.44 -9.88
N GLU A 290 30.22 -12.68 -9.16
CA GLU A 290 29.34 -13.21 -8.13
C GLU A 290 27.85 -13.23 -8.55
N ASN A 291 27.56 -13.21 -9.86
CA ASN A 291 26.20 -13.02 -10.39
C ASN A 291 25.51 -11.75 -9.84
N ALA A 292 26.28 -10.67 -9.68
CA ALA A 292 25.79 -9.35 -9.28
C ALA A 292 26.02 -8.31 -10.38
N THR A 293 25.37 -7.16 -10.23
CA THR A 293 25.70 -5.94 -10.97
C THR A 293 26.33 -4.92 -10.03
N VAL A 294 26.95 -3.86 -10.56
CA VAL A 294 27.24 -2.68 -9.73
C VAL A 294 25.92 -2.17 -9.13
N ALA A 295 25.94 -1.78 -7.86
CA ALA A 295 24.77 -1.34 -7.13
C ALA A 295 24.09 -0.17 -7.83
N TYR A 296 22.77 -0.23 -8.02
CA TYR A 296 21.98 0.85 -8.60
C TYR A 296 20.68 1.01 -7.82
N ILE A 297 20.10 2.21 -7.85
CA ILE A 297 18.95 2.59 -7.03
C ILE A 297 17.77 2.90 -7.95
N ASN A 298 16.68 2.13 -7.86
CA ASN A 298 15.51 2.30 -8.72
C ASN A 298 14.36 3.09 -8.09
N ASN A 299 14.28 3.09 -6.76
CA ASN A 299 13.18 3.63 -5.98
C ASN A 299 13.65 3.98 -4.56
N ASP A 300 12.76 4.56 -3.74
CA ASP A 300 13.09 4.97 -2.38
C ASP A 300 13.40 3.81 -1.43
N GLU A 301 12.83 2.62 -1.67
CA GLU A 301 13.11 1.41 -0.88
C GLU A 301 14.52 0.88 -1.18
N ASP A 302 14.93 0.86 -2.46
CA ASP A 302 16.32 0.56 -2.86
C ASP A 302 17.29 1.55 -2.20
N LEU A 303 16.95 2.84 -2.15
CA LEU A 303 17.78 3.87 -1.52
C LEU A 303 17.92 3.62 -0.02
N LYS A 304 16.84 3.28 0.66
CA LYS A 304 16.83 2.92 2.08
C LYS A 304 17.67 1.67 2.33
N ASN A 305 17.40 0.59 1.60
CA ASN A 305 18.15 -0.68 1.70
C ASN A 305 19.64 -0.53 1.40
N TYR A 306 19.98 0.30 0.41
CA TYR A 306 21.36 0.63 0.10
C TYR A 306 22.03 1.38 1.25
N LYS A 307 21.37 2.39 1.84
CA LYS A 307 21.87 3.15 3.00
C LYS A 307 22.09 2.24 4.21
N ASP A 308 21.16 1.33 4.47
CA ASP A 308 21.26 0.36 5.57
C ASP A 308 22.45 -0.61 5.34
N ALA A 309 22.61 -1.11 4.11
CA ALA A 309 23.67 -2.05 3.76
C ALA A 309 25.09 -1.46 3.85
N ILE A 310 25.26 -0.16 3.59
CA ILE A 310 26.57 0.51 3.68
C ILE A 310 26.90 1.00 5.11
N GLY A 311 25.92 1.06 6.02
CA GLY A 311 26.07 1.44 7.42
C GLY A 311 26.23 2.96 7.65
N HIS A 312 25.66 3.47 8.75
CA HIS A 312 25.72 4.90 9.13
C HIS A 312 27.16 5.46 9.24
N THR A 313 28.13 4.64 9.64
CA THR A 313 29.55 5.03 9.79
C THR A 313 30.27 5.24 8.44
N ALA A 314 29.75 4.70 7.34
CA ALA A 314 30.26 5.04 6.01
C ALA A 314 29.87 6.47 5.59
N PHE A 315 28.83 7.06 6.20
CA PHE A 315 28.36 8.42 5.88
C PHE A 315 29.29 9.51 6.47
N GLU A 316 29.95 9.24 7.60
CA GLU A 316 30.94 10.14 8.21
C GLU A 316 32.35 9.99 7.60
N GLU A 317 32.74 8.78 7.17
CA GLU A 317 33.99 8.53 6.41
C GLU A 317 33.90 8.90 4.92
N MET A 318 32.68 9.19 4.42
CA MET A 318 32.37 9.54 3.02
C MET A 318 32.89 10.92 2.59
N VAL A 319 33.68 11.60 3.41
CA VAL A 319 34.41 12.80 3.00
C VAL A 319 35.36 12.47 1.84
N ARG A 320 35.94 11.25 1.76
CA ARG A 320 36.60 10.67 0.55
C ARG A 320 36.66 9.14 0.70
N PRO A 321 35.98 8.33 -0.14
CA PRO A 321 35.98 8.45 -1.60
C PRO A 321 34.63 8.13 -2.30
N ARG A 322 34.61 8.47 -3.59
CA ARG A 322 33.49 8.39 -4.53
C ARG A 322 33.12 6.91 -4.76
N VAL A 323 31.83 6.57 -4.71
CA VAL A 323 31.31 5.19 -4.91
C VAL A 323 30.57 5.10 -6.24
N TRP A 324 30.89 4.10 -7.05
CA TRP A 324 30.17 3.79 -8.29
C TRP A 324 28.71 3.35 -8.01
N LEU A 325 27.76 3.92 -8.76
CA LEU A 325 26.37 3.45 -8.86
C LEU A 325 26.00 3.14 -10.31
N GLY A 326 25.42 1.96 -10.55
CA GLY A 326 24.82 1.46 -11.79
C GLY A 326 23.51 2.17 -12.20
N ARG A 327 22.86 1.66 -13.25
CA ARG A 327 21.52 2.07 -13.70
C ARG A 327 20.62 0.85 -14.00
N ASP A 328 19.30 1.03 -13.84
CA ASP A 328 18.24 0.28 -14.56
C ASP A 328 17.49 1.21 -15.55
N ASN A 329 16.97 0.64 -16.63
CA ASN A 329 16.36 1.36 -17.76
C ASN A 329 14.93 1.85 -17.49
N GLY A 330 14.40 1.74 -16.26
CA GLY A 330 12.97 1.89 -15.96
C GLY A 330 12.48 3.22 -15.35
N ASN A 331 13.34 4.10 -14.80
CA ASN A 331 12.88 5.32 -14.10
C ASN A 331 13.29 6.63 -14.82
N PRO A 332 12.33 7.45 -15.31
CA PRO A 332 12.61 8.72 -15.99
C PRO A 332 13.19 9.83 -15.10
N GLN A 333 12.95 9.82 -13.78
CA GLN A 333 13.40 10.89 -12.87
C GLN A 333 14.93 10.92 -12.70
N TYR A 334 15.59 9.79 -12.94
CA TYR A 334 17.05 9.61 -12.86
C TYR A 334 17.68 9.40 -14.26
N ASN A 335 16.90 9.64 -15.32
CA ASN A 335 17.27 9.37 -16.69
C ASN A 335 18.05 10.55 -17.30
N THR A 336 19.38 10.50 -17.24
CA THR A 336 20.22 11.37 -18.07
C THR A 336 20.54 10.65 -19.38
N ARG A 337 20.35 11.33 -20.52
CA ARG A 337 20.39 10.75 -21.87
C ARG A 337 21.79 10.29 -22.36
N ASP A 338 22.85 10.43 -21.55
CA ASP A 338 24.17 9.94 -21.94
C ASP A 338 24.71 8.91 -20.94
N LEU A 339 25.24 7.84 -21.51
CA LEU A 339 25.66 6.61 -20.89
C LEU A 339 26.96 6.76 -20.07
N ASP A 340 27.00 5.91 -19.05
CA ASP A 340 28.16 5.34 -18.35
C ASP A 340 28.86 6.17 -17.27
N CYS A 341 28.99 5.53 -16.10
CA CYS A 341 29.82 5.92 -14.95
C CYS A 341 29.21 7.01 -14.05
N LEU A 342 28.33 6.59 -13.15
CA LEU A 342 27.67 7.46 -12.19
C LEU A 342 28.27 7.27 -10.78
N LYS A 343 28.42 8.36 -10.04
CA LYS A 343 28.80 8.33 -8.62
C LYS A 343 27.69 8.89 -7.74
N TYR A 344 27.60 8.37 -6.52
CA TYR A 344 26.79 8.97 -5.46
C TYR A 344 27.61 10.02 -4.71
N GLU A 345 27.02 11.21 -4.52
CA GLU A 345 27.59 12.29 -3.71
C GLU A 345 26.84 12.38 -2.38
N PRO A 346 27.41 11.87 -1.27
CA PRO A 346 26.71 11.79 0.02
C PRO A 346 26.39 13.15 0.64
N HIS A 347 27.22 14.16 0.42
CA HIS A 347 27.01 15.53 0.92
C HIS A 347 25.78 16.20 0.30
N THR A 348 25.45 15.86 -0.95
CA THR A 348 24.32 16.45 -1.69
C THR A 348 23.16 15.47 -1.85
N GLY A 349 23.37 14.19 -1.56
CA GLY A 349 22.45 13.09 -1.85
C GLY A 349 22.24 12.86 -3.35
N ARG A 350 23.06 13.46 -4.23
CA ARG A 350 22.86 13.44 -5.68
C ARG A 350 23.62 12.30 -6.34
N ILE A 351 23.04 11.76 -7.40
CA ILE A 351 23.72 10.88 -8.35
C ILE A 351 24.18 11.75 -9.53
N VAL A 352 25.47 11.71 -9.85
CA VAL A 352 26.06 12.54 -10.91
C VAL A 352 26.95 11.71 -11.83
N LYS A 353 27.12 12.16 -13.07
CA LYS A 353 28.06 11.57 -14.03
C LYS A 353 29.52 11.80 -13.61
N GLU A 354 30.37 10.89 -14.01
CA GLU A 354 31.80 10.91 -13.69
C GLU A 354 32.59 10.16 -14.78
N ARG A 355 33.89 10.41 -14.90
CA ARG A 355 34.71 9.74 -15.91
C ARG A 355 34.94 8.27 -15.55
N CYS A 356 34.66 7.36 -16.47
CA CYS A 356 34.75 5.90 -16.28
C CYS A 356 36.12 5.34 -15.90
N ASP A 357 37.18 6.09 -16.23
CA ASP A 357 38.56 5.77 -15.94
C ASP A 357 38.96 6.07 -14.48
N GLN A 358 38.12 6.81 -13.74
CA GLN A 358 38.39 7.13 -12.35
C GLN A 358 38.40 5.87 -11.49
N LYS A 359 39.31 5.84 -10.52
CA LYS A 359 39.36 4.77 -9.54
C LYS A 359 38.49 5.11 -8.35
N MET A 360 37.46 4.31 -8.12
CA MET A 360 36.44 4.54 -7.10
C MET A 360 36.12 3.25 -6.38
N TRP A 361 35.61 3.39 -5.16
CA TRP A 361 35.01 2.25 -4.46
C TRP A 361 33.67 1.91 -5.12
N PHE A 362 33.14 0.73 -4.82
CA PHE A 362 31.89 0.28 -5.42
C PHE A 362 31.18 -0.67 -4.47
N SER A 363 29.89 -0.85 -4.68
CA SER A 363 29.11 -1.92 -4.07
C SER A 363 28.45 -2.73 -5.18
N CYS A 364 28.12 -3.97 -4.89
CA CYS A 364 27.39 -4.85 -5.80
C CYS A 364 25.95 -5.03 -5.35
N ARG A 365 25.03 -5.20 -6.31
CA ARG A 365 23.62 -5.51 -6.10
C ARG A 365 23.31 -6.89 -6.68
N LYS A 366 22.60 -7.71 -5.92
CA LYS A 366 22.02 -8.98 -6.36
C LYS A 366 20.50 -8.93 -6.21
N ILE A 367 19.80 -9.52 -7.15
CA ILE A 367 18.36 -9.78 -7.03
C ILE A 367 18.24 -11.26 -6.64
N LYS A 368 17.67 -11.53 -5.47
CA LYS A 368 17.28 -12.89 -5.07
C LYS A 368 15.77 -13.00 -5.21
N PHE A 369 15.32 -14.11 -5.78
CA PHE A 369 13.91 -14.48 -5.86
C PHE A 369 13.55 -15.38 -4.68
#